data_AF-A0A7K1J5G9-F1
#
_entry.id   AF-A0A7K1J5G9-F1
#
_cell.length_a   1.000
_cell.length_b   1.000
_cell.length_c   1.000
_cell.angle_alpha   90.00
_cell.angle_beta   90.00
_cell.angle_gamma   90.00
#
_symmetry.space_group_name_H-M   'P 1'
#
loop_
_entity.id
_entity.type
_entity.pdbx_description
1 polymer ?
#
loop_
_entity_poly.entity_id
_entity_poly.type
_entity_poly.pdbx_seq_one_letter_code
_entity_poly.pdbx_strand_id
1 'polypeptide(L)'
;MAHEHIESSVTGNIRNSSIELLRLLSMLMIVGCHFVRGAEPGQYGEWVAAQPLSITKFMYQVIYMGGGWIGDVVFFTISVWFLLDRNLTIKNSFKRIWLLERELLFWSLTLFVVTLVLHRTGVYSGGITYVGIQSILPISMNLWWYPTSYALFLLFLPYLSRGLRALSKNCMVLWH
;
A
#
# COMPACT_ATOMS: atom_id res chain seq x y z
N MET A 1 -40.07 -15.89 22.54
CA MET A 1 -40.15 -15.33 21.18
C MET A 1 -39.54 -13.93 21.04
N ALA A 2 -39.51 -13.08 22.08
CA ALA A 2 -38.84 -11.76 22.04
C ALA A 2 -37.33 -11.78 22.34
N HIS A 3 -36.80 -12.87 22.90
CA HIS A 3 -35.38 -12.98 23.29
C HIS A 3 -34.43 -13.38 22.14
N GLU A 4 -34.89 -14.08 21.10
CA GLU A 4 -34.05 -14.46 19.95
C GLU A 4 -33.78 -13.27 18.99
N HIS A 5 -34.68 -12.30 18.93
CA HIS A 5 -34.50 -11.14 18.04
C HIS A 5 -33.50 -10.10 18.58
N ILE A 6 -33.15 -10.15 19.87
CA ILE A 6 -32.16 -9.24 20.46
C ILE A 6 -30.73 -9.73 20.19
N GLU A 7 -30.48 -11.05 20.23
CA GLU A 7 -29.14 -11.61 19.96
C GLU A 7 -28.66 -11.42 18.52
N SER A 8 -29.57 -11.39 17.54
CA SER A 8 -29.20 -11.12 16.13
C SER A 8 -28.84 -9.66 15.84
N SER A 9 -29.08 -8.74 16.79
CA SER A 9 -28.75 -7.31 16.62
C SER A 9 -27.45 -6.88 17.32
N VAL A 10 -26.84 -7.74 18.14
CA VAL A 10 -25.68 -7.42 18.99
C VAL A 10 -24.37 -8.09 18.53
N THR A 11 -24.40 -8.92 17.48
CA THR A 11 -23.17 -9.33 16.78
C THR A 11 -22.72 -8.24 15.81
N GLY A 12 -22.55 -7.01 16.32
CA GLY A 12 -21.78 -5.99 15.63
C GLY A 12 -20.41 -6.58 15.33
N ASN A 13 -20.08 -6.69 14.03
CA ASN A 13 -18.83 -7.23 13.50
C ASN A 13 -17.65 -6.89 14.44
N ILE A 14 -17.23 -7.85 15.28
CA ILE A 14 -16.25 -7.59 16.35
C ILE A 14 -14.94 -7.25 15.67
N ARG A 15 -14.59 -5.96 15.72
CA ARG A 15 -13.35 -5.46 15.14
C ARG A 15 -12.18 -6.05 15.89
N ASN A 16 -11.26 -6.67 15.15
CA ASN A 16 -10.08 -7.27 15.74
C ASN A 16 -9.00 -6.20 15.97
N SER A 17 -8.92 -5.69 17.20
CA SER A 17 -7.97 -4.64 17.60
C SER A 17 -6.51 -5.02 17.33
N SER A 18 -6.15 -6.32 17.38
CA SER A 18 -4.80 -6.79 17.07
C SER A 18 -4.45 -6.59 15.60
N ILE A 19 -5.41 -6.84 14.69
CA ILE A 19 -5.23 -6.60 13.25
C ILE A 19 -5.12 -5.11 12.94
N GLU A 20 -5.89 -4.28 13.65
CA GLU A 20 -5.81 -2.82 13.49
C GLU A 20 -4.48 -2.26 13.99
N LEU A 21 -4.01 -2.72 15.15
CA LEU A 21 -2.70 -2.37 15.69
C LEU A 21 -1.58 -2.80 14.73
N LEU A 22 -1.65 -4.03 14.22
CA LEU A 22 -0.69 -4.55 13.27
C LEU A 22 -0.66 -3.68 12.00
N ARG A 23 -1.82 -3.25 11.50
CA ARG A 23 -1.92 -2.36 10.34
C ARG A 23 -1.23 -1.01 10.60
N LEU A 24 -1.45 -0.42 11.78
CA LEU A 24 -0.83 0.85 12.17
C LEU A 24 0.68 0.72 12.34
N LEU A 25 1.14 -0.37 12.97
CA LEU A 25 2.56 -0.66 13.12
C LEU A 25 3.22 -0.84 11.75
N SER A 26 2.56 -1.54 10.81
CA SER A 26 3.03 -1.65 9.43
C SER A 26 3.13 -0.29 8.74
N MET A 27 2.10 0.54 8.82
CA MET A 27 2.16 1.91 8.27
C MET A 27 3.34 2.71 8.84
N LEU A 28 3.60 2.59 10.14
CA LEU A 28 4.73 3.26 10.80
C LEU A 28 6.08 2.76 10.26
N MET A 29 6.25 1.44 10.09
CA MET A 29 7.47 0.85 9.54
C MET A 29 7.72 1.31 8.08
N ILE A 30 6.65 1.40 7.27
CA ILE A 30 6.73 1.86 5.87
C ILE A 30 7.16 3.33 5.81
N VAL A 31 6.50 4.20 6.58
CA VAL A 31 6.83 5.63 6.65
C VAL A 31 8.26 5.83 7.15
N GLY A 32 8.65 5.10 8.19
CA GLY A 32 10.02 5.14 8.71
C GLY A 32 11.06 4.72 7.68
N CYS A 33 10.78 3.69 6.87
CA CYS A 33 11.64 3.25 5.78
C CYS A 33 11.83 4.34 4.71
N HIS A 34 10.73 4.96 4.29
CA HIS A 34 10.76 6.06 3.32
C HIS A 34 11.47 7.29 3.86
N PHE A 35 11.32 7.61 5.14
CA PHE A 35 12.04 8.71 5.77
C PHE A 35 13.56 8.47 5.76
N VAL A 36 14.00 7.26 6.12
CA VAL A 36 15.43 6.91 6.12
C VAL A 36 16.01 6.88 4.70
N ARG A 37 15.25 6.38 3.72
CA ARG A 37 15.67 6.32 2.31
C ARG A 37 15.62 7.68 1.59
N GLY A 38 14.72 8.56 2.01
CA GLY A 38 14.47 9.87 1.41
C GLY A 38 15.20 11.03 2.05
N ALA A 39 16.00 10.79 3.10
CA ALA A 39 16.75 11.84 3.80
C ALA A 39 17.74 12.61 2.89
N GLU A 40 18.26 11.96 1.84
CA GLU A 40 19.22 12.52 0.89
C GLU A 40 18.87 12.06 -0.55
N PRO A 41 18.67 12.96 -1.52
CA PRO A 41 18.39 12.58 -2.91
C PRO A 41 19.50 11.70 -3.50
N GLY A 42 19.13 10.52 -3.99
CA GLY A 42 20.06 9.61 -4.68
C GLY A 42 20.84 8.65 -3.77
N GLN A 43 20.75 8.78 -2.44
CA GLN A 43 21.54 7.95 -1.53
C GLN A 43 20.80 6.75 -0.94
N TYR A 44 19.49 6.56 -1.13
CA TYR A 44 18.75 5.34 -0.71
C TYR A 44 19.10 4.74 0.69
N GLY A 45 19.53 5.57 1.66
CA GLY A 45 20.01 5.12 2.97
C GLY A 45 21.51 4.77 3.08
N GLU A 46 22.34 5.10 2.10
CA GLU A 46 23.80 4.94 2.11
C GLU A 46 24.47 5.72 3.25
N TRP A 47 23.87 6.82 3.70
CA TRP A 47 24.32 7.55 4.90
C TRP A 47 24.31 6.65 6.15
N VAL A 48 23.39 5.69 6.25
CA VAL A 48 23.32 4.70 7.34
C VAL A 48 24.49 3.71 7.22
N ALA A 49 24.88 3.36 5.99
CA ALA A 49 26.00 2.47 5.74
C ALA A 49 27.34 3.11 6.14
N ALA A 50 27.48 4.43 5.97
CA ALA A 50 28.67 5.22 6.32
C ALA A 50 28.85 5.44 7.84
N GLN A 51 27.83 5.19 8.68
CA GLN A 51 27.94 5.31 10.13
C GLN A 51 28.81 4.20 10.75
N PRO A 52 29.52 4.47 11.86
CA PRO A 52 30.26 3.43 12.58
C PRO A 52 29.32 2.32 13.11
N LEU A 53 29.87 1.12 13.32
CA LEU A 53 29.11 0.00 13.89
C LEU A 53 28.62 0.36 15.28
N SER A 54 27.30 0.57 15.41
CA SER A 54 26.61 0.91 16.64
C SER A 54 25.27 0.17 16.68
N ILE A 55 24.75 -0.07 17.88
CA ILE A 55 23.40 -0.60 18.10
C ILE A 55 22.37 0.26 17.35
N THR A 56 22.59 1.58 17.33
CA THR A 56 21.76 2.53 16.58
C THR A 56 21.77 2.24 15.08
N LYS A 57 22.92 1.94 14.48
CA LYS A 57 23.05 1.54 13.07
C LYS A 57 22.30 0.24 12.79
N PHE A 58 22.44 -0.75 13.67
CA PHE A 58 21.72 -2.02 13.54
C PHE A 58 20.20 -1.82 13.55
N MET A 59 19.69 -1.00 14.47
CA MET A 59 18.25 -0.70 14.54
C MET A 59 17.75 0.03 13.29
N TYR A 60 18.49 1.02 12.77
CA TYR A 60 18.13 1.70 11.52
C TYR A 60 18.13 0.75 10.32
N GLN A 61 19.12 -0.12 10.22
CA GLN A 61 19.25 -1.02 9.09
C GLN A 61 18.21 -2.16 9.13
N VAL A 62 17.95 -2.75 10.30
CA VAL A 62 17.00 -3.86 10.43
C VAL A 62 15.56 -3.38 10.46
N ILE A 63 15.24 -2.38 11.30
CA ILE A 63 13.85 -1.95 11.52
C ILE A 63 13.41 -0.98 10.43
N TYR A 64 14.25 -0.02 10.03
CA TYR A 64 13.80 1.02 9.10
C TYR A 64 14.11 0.65 7.64
N MET A 65 15.30 0.14 7.31
CA MET A 65 15.54 -0.34 5.93
C MET A 65 14.92 -1.71 5.67
N GLY A 66 15.01 -2.63 6.62
CA GLY A 66 14.43 -3.97 6.55
C GLY A 66 12.95 -4.05 6.97
N GLY A 67 12.47 -3.25 7.92
CA GLY A 67 11.06 -3.30 8.29
C GLY A 67 10.12 -2.73 7.23
N GLY A 68 10.62 -1.93 6.28
CA GLY A 68 9.83 -1.41 5.17
C GLY A 68 9.18 -2.53 4.34
N TRP A 69 9.96 -3.49 3.85
CA TRP A 69 9.40 -4.59 3.03
C TRP A 69 8.43 -5.48 3.80
N ILE A 70 8.72 -5.74 5.08
CA ILE A 70 7.85 -6.53 5.97
C ILE A 70 6.54 -5.77 6.22
N GLY A 71 6.65 -4.48 6.52
CA GLY A 71 5.52 -3.57 6.67
C GLY A 71 4.65 -3.54 5.43
N ASP A 72 5.26 -3.42 4.25
CA ASP A 72 4.57 -3.44 2.96
C ASP A 72 3.76 -4.74 2.77
N VAL A 73 4.40 -5.90 2.97
CA VAL A 73 3.75 -7.22 2.82
C VAL A 73 2.60 -7.39 3.82
N VAL A 74 2.79 -7.03 5.09
CA VAL A 74 1.77 -7.19 6.13
C VAL A 74 0.61 -6.23 5.88
N PHE A 75 0.89 -4.95 5.63
CA PHE A 75 -0.12 -3.93 5.35
C PHE A 75 -0.97 -4.31 4.13
N PHE A 76 -0.30 -4.78 3.08
CA PHE A 76 -0.94 -5.26 1.88
C PHE A 76 -1.82 -6.48 2.16
N THR A 77 -1.30 -7.49 2.85
CA THR A 77 -2.04 -8.72 3.18
C THR A 77 -3.31 -8.42 3.99
N ILE A 78 -3.24 -7.54 4.98
CA ILE A 78 -4.42 -7.11 5.76
C ILE A 78 -5.43 -6.41 4.85
N SER A 79 -4.96 -5.50 3.99
CA SER A 79 -5.82 -4.78 3.04
C SER A 79 -6.56 -5.73 2.10
N VAL A 80 -5.85 -6.76 1.62
CA VAL A 80 -6.39 -7.82 0.77
C VAL A 80 -7.39 -8.69 1.51
N TRP A 81 -7.09 -9.09 2.74
CA TRP A 81 -7.97 -9.91 3.58
C TRP A 81 -9.35 -9.27 3.74
N PHE A 82 -9.40 -7.98 4.09
CA PHE A 82 -10.65 -7.23 4.20
C PHE A 82 -11.33 -6.95 2.86
N LEU A 83 -10.58 -6.96 1.75
CA LEU A 83 -11.13 -6.78 0.41
C LEU A 83 -11.79 -8.04 -0.13
N LEU A 84 -11.15 -9.20 0.09
CA LEU A 84 -11.58 -10.53 -0.37
C LEU A 84 -12.88 -10.98 0.26
N ASP A 85 -13.17 -10.52 1.46
CA ASP A 85 -14.41 -10.82 2.18
C ASP A 85 -15.66 -10.20 1.51
N ARG A 86 -15.47 -9.29 0.55
CA ARG A 86 -16.57 -8.76 -0.26
C ARG A 86 -16.73 -9.57 -1.55
N ASN A 87 -17.97 -9.75 -2.01
CA ASN A 87 -18.27 -10.35 -3.33
C ASN A 87 -17.61 -9.55 -4.48
N LEU A 88 -16.36 -9.88 -4.77
CA LEU A 88 -15.54 -9.21 -5.78
C LEU A 88 -15.87 -9.76 -7.15
N THR A 89 -16.54 -8.94 -7.96
CA THR A 89 -16.68 -9.17 -9.40
C THR A 89 -15.62 -8.37 -10.16
N ILE A 90 -15.18 -8.90 -11.30
CA ILE A 90 -14.19 -8.24 -12.17
C ILE A 90 -14.62 -6.80 -12.51
N LYS A 91 -15.92 -6.59 -12.78
CA LYS A 91 -16.50 -5.27 -13.03
C LYS A 91 -16.30 -4.29 -11.86
N ASN A 92 -16.44 -4.76 -10.62
CA ASN A 92 -16.23 -3.95 -9.43
C ASN A 92 -14.74 -3.63 -9.21
N SER A 93 -13.83 -4.56 -9.52
CA SER A 93 -12.39 -4.30 -9.47
C SER A 93 -11.97 -3.21 -10.46
N PHE A 94 -12.44 -3.28 -11.71
CA PHE A 94 -12.16 -2.23 -12.71
C PHE A 94 -12.74 -0.86 -12.30
N LYS A 95 -13.97 -0.83 -11.77
CA LYS A 95 -14.56 0.42 -11.25
C LYS A 95 -13.72 1.03 -10.13
N ARG A 96 -13.14 0.21 -9.26
CA ARG A 96 -12.25 0.67 -8.17
C ARG A 96 -10.92 1.18 -8.69
N ILE A 97 -10.29 0.45 -9.61
CA ILE A 97 -9.05 0.89 -10.28
C ILE A 97 -9.28 2.23 -10.96
N TRP A 98 -10.40 2.39 -11.66
CA TRP A 98 -10.76 3.64 -12.34
C TRP A 98 -10.93 4.83 -11.38
N LEU A 99 -11.60 4.61 -10.24
CA LEU A 99 -11.75 5.65 -9.22
C LEU A 99 -10.39 6.04 -8.62
N LEU A 100 -9.54 5.05 -8.37
CA LEU A 100 -8.19 5.23 -7.83
C LEU A 100 -7.29 6.01 -8.80
N GLU A 101 -7.29 5.66 -10.10
CA GLU A 101 -6.59 6.42 -11.15
C GLU A 101 -7.02 7.88 -11.17
N ARG A 102 -8.33 8.16 -11.11
CA ARG A 102 -8.83 9.54 -11.13
C ARG A 102 -8.38 10.35 -9.91
N GLU A 103 -8.36 9.72 -8.74
CA GLU A 103 -7.85 10.36 -7.52
C GLU A 103 -6.35 10.63 -7.63
N LEU A 104 -5.57 9.68 -8.14
CA LEU A 104 -4.13 9.84 -8.38
C LEU A 104 -3.84 10.92 -9.41
N LEU A 105 -4.61 11.00 -10.49
CA LEU A 105 -4.49 12.06 -11.51
C LEU A 105 -4.77 13.45 -10.95
N PHE A 106 -5.78 13.56 -10.08
CA PHE A 106 -6.08 14.82 -9.41
C PHE A 106 -4.92 15.28 -8.52
N TRP A 107 -4.36 14.36 -7.73
CA TRP A 107 -3.22 14.66 -6.87
C TRP A 107 -1.92 14.89 -7.64
N SER A 108 -1.66 14.11 -8.70
CA SER A 108 -0.46 14.28 -9.54
C SER A 108 -0.44 15.62 -10.25
N LEU A 109 -1.59 16.07 -10.76
CA LEU A 109 -1.72 17.37 -11.41
C LEU A 109 -1.60 18.51 -10.39
N THR A 110 -2.21 18.36 -9.20
CA THR A 110 -2.10 19.35 -8.12
C THR A 110 -0.63 19.51 -7.69
N LEU A 111 0.08 18.41 -7.46
CA LEU A 111 1.51 18.45 -7.12
C LEU A 111 2.37 19.01 -8.25
N PHE A 112 2.01 18.74 -9.50
CA PHE A 112 2.69 19.31 -10.66
C PHE A 112 2.56 20.84 -10.69
N VAL A 113 1.34 21.37 -10.49
CA VAL A 113 1.10 22.82 -10.40
C VAL A 113 1.88 23.44 -9.24
N VAL A 114 1.88 22.81 -8.06
CA VAL A 114 2.67 23.26 -6.91
C VAL A 114 4.17 23.27 -7.25
N THR A 115 4.67 22.22 -7.88
CA THR A 115 6.08 22.11 -8.30
C THR A 115 6.43 23.20 -9.33
N LEU A 116 5.53 23.52 -10.27
CA LEU A 116 5.71 24.64 -11.20
C LEU A 116 5.82 25.98 -10.47
N VAL A 117 4.96 26.22 -9.47
CA VAL A 117 5.03 27.45 -8.66
C VAL A 117 6.36 27.52 -7.89
N LEU A 118 6.78 26.42 -7.27
CA LEU A 118 8.05 26.35 -6.52
C LEU A 118 9.30 26.50 -7.42
N HIS A 119 9.22 26.05 -8.66
CA HIS A 119 10.26 26.28 -9.66
C HIS A 119 10.34 27.74 -10.08
N ARG A 120 9.19 28.39 -10.28
CA ARG A 120 9.11 29.83 -10.58
C ARG A 120 9.67 30.68 -9.45
N THR A 121 9.54 30.26 -8.20
CA THR A 121 10.13 30.95 -7.03
C THR A 121 11.61 30.59 -6.79
N GLY A 122 12.23 29.78 -7.65
CA GLY A 122 13.66 29.43 -7.56
C GLY A 122 14.02 28.44 -6.46
N VAL A 123 13.04 27.81 -5.81
CA VAL A 123 13.24 26.84 -4.71
C VAL A 123 13.53 25.44 -5.25
N TYR A 124 13.02 25.13 -6.45
CA TYR A 124 13.18 23.83 -7.09
C TYR A 124 13.85 23.98 -8.47
N SER A 125 15.01 23.36 -8.65
CA SER A 125 15.79 23.42 -9.90
C SER A 125 15.75 22.11 -10.71
N GLY A 126 14.77 21.24 -10.45
CA GLY A 126 14.61 19.97 -11.16
C GLY A 126 13.99 20.13 -12.56
N GLY A 127 14.21 19.15 -13.43
CA GLY A 127 13.70 19.16 -14.80
C GLY A 127 12.18 19.07 -14.88
N ILE A 128 11.51 20.22 -15.03
CA ILE A 128 10.03 20.34 -15.13
C ILE A 128 9.41 19.43 -16.19
N THR A 129 10.11 19.22 -17.30
CA THR A 129 9.64 18.39 -18.41
C THR A 129 9.52 16.91 -18.02
N TYR A 130 10.47 16.40 -17.24
CA TYR A 130 10.42 15.03 -16.72
C TYR A 130 9.27 14.84 -15.73
N VAL A 131 9.10 15.79 -14.81
CA VAL A 131 8.02 15.78 -13.81
C VAL A 131 6.65 15.87 -14.49
N GLY A 132 6.49 16.72 -15.51
CA GLY A 132 5.23 16.90 -16.22
C GLY A 132 4.76 15.66 -16.98
N ILE A 133 5.69 14.94 -17.61
CA ILE A 133 5.37 13.68 -18.31
C ILE A 133 4.88 12.63 -17.30
N GLN A 134 5.54 12.52 -16.14
CA GLN A 134 5.15 11.61 -15.06
C GLN A 134 3.80 11.92 -14.43
N SER A 135 3.39 13.19 -14.41
CA SER A 135 2.12 13.61 -13.82
C SER A 135 0.88 13.20 -14.63
N ILE A 136 1.03 12.94 -15.93
CA ILE A 136 -0.11 12.66 -16.85
C ILE A 136 -0.59 11.21 -16.71
N LEU A 137 0.26 10.28 -16.26
CA LEU A 137 -0.09 8.87 -16.03
C LEU A 137 0.58 8.35 -14.74
N PRO A 138 0.13 8.77 -13.55
CA PRO A 138 0.80 8.46 -12.29
C PRO A 138 0.89 6.96 -12.00
N ILE A 139 -0.09 6.16 -12.44
CA ILE A 139 -0.07 4.70 -12.26
C ILE A 139 0.88 4.02 -13.24
N SER A 140 0.85 4.39 -14.53
CA SER A 140 1.70 3.74 -15.55
C SER A 140 3.16 4.19 -15.47
N MET A 141 3.43 5.38 -14.95
CA MET A 141 4.80 5.92 -14.85
C MET A 141 5.49 5.59 -13.51
N ASN A 142 4.94 4.65 -12.72
CA ASN A 142 5.49 4.19 -11.44
C ASN A 142 5.85 5.35 -10.50
N LEU A 143 5.10 6.45 -10.58
CA LEU A 143 5.31 7.61 -9.72
C LEU A 143 4.98 7.26 -8.27
N TRP A 144 4.07 6.29 -8.09
CA TRP A 144 3.63 5.77 -6.80
C TRP A 144 3.62 4.24 -6.86
N TRP A 145 4.65 3.62 -6.27
CA TRP A 145 4.84 2.17 -6.31
C TRP A 145 3.65 1.39 -5.70
N TYR A 146 3.04 1.93 -4.64
CA TYR A 146 1.97 1.28 -3.91
C TYR A 146 0.64 1.23 -4.70
N PRO A 147 0.11 2.35 -5.23
CA PRO A 147 -1.05 2.35 -6.12
C PRO A 147 -0.94 1.43 -7.33
N THR A 148 0.20 1.41 -8.01
CA THR A 148 0.43 0.54 -9.17
C THR A 148 0.39 -0.93 -8.76
N SER A 149 1.04 -1.28 -7.65
CA SER A 149 1.02 -2.64 -7.09
C SER A 149 -0.40 -3.06 -6.66
N TYR A 150 -1.16 -2.14 -6.06
CA TYR A 150 -2.55 -2.37 -5.67
C TYR A 150 -3.47 -2.59 -6.88
N ALA A 151 -3.32 -1.79 -7.94
CA ALA A 151 -4.09 -1.95 -9.17
C ALA A 151 -3.79 -3.29 -9.87
N LEU A 152 -2.51 -3.65 -9.98
CA LEU A 152 -2.08 -4.96 -10.51
C LEU A 152 -2.70 -6.10 -9.68
N PHE A 153 -2.66 -5.99 -8.36
CA PHE A 153 -3.23 -7.01 -7.49
C PHE A 153 -4.74 -7.16 -7.65
N LEU A 154 -5.49 -6.05 -7.73
CA LEU A 154 -6.93 -6.08 -8.01
C LEU A 154 -7.26 -6.79 -9.32
N LEU A 155 -6.37 -6.69 -10.31
CA LEU A 155 -6.48 -7.38 -11.60
C LEU A 155 -6.20 -8.89 -11.47
N PHE A 156 -5.21 -9.29 -10.66
CA PHE A 156 -4.87 -10.70 -10.41
C PHE A 156 -5.81 -11.39 -9.41
N LEU A 157 -6.52 -10.64 -8.59
CA LEU A 157 -7.45 -11.13 -7.57
C LEU A 157 -8.50 -12.14 -8.05
N PRO A 158 -9.20 -11.97 -9.20
CA PRO A 158 -10.12 -12.98 -9.72
C PRO A 158 -9.44 -14.33 -9.97
N TYR A 159 -8.18 -14.34 -10.43
CA TYR A 159 -7.41 -15.57 -10.63
C TYR A 159 -7.02 -16.20 -9.30
N LEU A 160 -6.55 -15.39 -8.34
CA LEU A 160 -6.19 -15.85 -7.00
C LEU A 160 -7.40 -16.47 -6.28
N SER A 161 -8.58 -15.85 -6.42
CA SER A 161 -9.82 -16.35 -5.82
C SER A 161 -10.28 -17.69 -6.41
N ARG A 162 -9.99 -17.95 -7.69
CA ARG A 162 -10.24 -19.26 -8.32
C ARG A 162 -9.26 -20.31 -7.82
N GLY A 163 -7.97 -19.95 -7.71
CA GLY A 163 -6.92 -20.81 -7.15
C GLY A 163 -7.21 -21.21 -5.69
N LEU A 164 -7.56 -20.25 -4.84
CA LEU A 164 -7.91 -20.50 -3.44
C LEU A 164 -9.15 -21.41 -3.29
N ARG A 165 -10.18 -21.21 -4.13
CA ARG A 165 -11.35 -22.10 -4.15
C ARG A 165 -11.03 -23.51 -4.66
N ALA A 166 -10.11 -23.65 -5.60
CA ALA A 166 -9.64 -24.96 -6.04
C ALA A 166 -8.84 -25.67 -4.93
N LEU A 167 -7.98 -24.94 -4.23
CA LEU A 167 -7.19 -25.46 -3.12
C LEU A 167 -8.06 -25.85 -1.92
N SER A 168 -9.08 -25.04 -1.57
CA SER A 168 -9.99 -25.36 -0.48
C SER A 168 -10.82 -26.61 -0.77
N LYS A 169 -11.24 -26.79 -2.03
CA LYS A 169 -11.95 -27.99 -2.46
C LYS A 169 -11.06 -29.23 -2.43
N ASN A 170 -9.81 -29.12 -2.86
CA ASN A 170 -8.87 -30.26 -2.83
C ASN A 170 -8.43 -30.61 -1.40
N CYS A 171 -8.24 -29.62 -0.53
CA CYS A 171 -7.93 -29.86 0.87
C CYS A 171 -9.10 -30.52 1.61
N MET A 172 -10.35 -30.21 1.24
CA MET A 172 -11.54 -30.88 1.79
C MET A 172 -11.74 -32.31 1.27
N VAL A 173 -11.21 -32.64 0.09
CA VAL A 173 -11.27 -34.00 -0.50
C VAL A 173 -10.16 -34.91 0.05
N LEU A 174 -9.10 -34.37 0.65
CA LEU A 174 -8.01 -35.13 1.29
C LEU A 174 -8.31 -35.62 2.72
N TRP A 175 -9.51 -35.35 3.24
CA TRP A 175 -9.98 -35.80 4.56
C TRP A 175 -11.07 -36.88 4.46
N HIS A 176 -11.14 -37.62 3.35
CA HIS A 176 -12.07 -38.72 3.15
C HIS A 176 -11.36 -39.93 2.53
#